data_AF-A0A3D2MK39-F1
#
_entry.id   AF-A0A3D2MK39-F1
#
_cell.length_a   1.000
_cell.length_b   1.000
_cell.length_c   1.000
_cell.angle_alpha   90.00
_cell.angle_beta   90.00
_cell.angle_gamma   90.00
#
_symmetry.space_group_name_H-M   'P 1'
#
loop_
_entity.id
_entity.type
_entity.pdbx_description
1 polymer ?
#
loop_
_entity_poly.entity_id
_entity_poly.type
_entity_poly.pdbx_seq_one_letter_code
_entity_poly.pdbx_strand_id
1 'polypeptide(L)' 'MYPPFGPIIFQIGPFSLHWYGLIMVVAIVTAAWIASRYVAWHGQESNTIWDMLLWVLIPALIGERLY' A
#
# COMPACT_ATOMS: atom_id res chain seq x y z
N MET A 1 -24.96 1.08 16.89
CA MET A 1 -24.93 -0.29 16.30
C MET A 1 -23.47 -0.61 16.02
N TYR A 2 -22.89 -1.61 16.69
CA TYR A 2 -21.51 -2.04 16.39
C TYR A 2 -21.53 -2.86 15.10
N PRO A 3 -20.63 -2.61 14.14
CA PRO A 3 -20.53 -3.45 12.95
C PRO A 3 -20.18 -4.89 13.37
N PRO A 4 -20.75 -5.92 12.70
CA PRO A 4 -20.48 -7.32 13.03
C PRO A 4 -19.05 -7.76 12.69
N PHE A 5 -18.28 -6.92 11.99
CA PHE A 5 -16.88 -7.15 11.63
C PHE A 5 -15.97 -6.37 12.57
N GLY A 6 -15.08 -7.09 13.27
CA GLY A 6 -14.03 -6.47 14.07
C GLY A 6 -12.98 -5.77 13.20
N PRO A 7 -12.23 -4.81 13.75
CA PRO A 7 -11.19 -4.08 13.00
C PRO A 7 -10.01 -4.96 12.58
N ILE A 8 -9.89 -6.15 13.16
CA ILE A 8 -8.81 -7.12 12.94
C ILE A 8 -9.31 -8.22 12.01
N ILE A 9 -8.59 -8.44 10.90
CA ILE A 9 -8.87 -9.50 9.92
C ILE A 9 -8.29 -10.82 10.42
N PHE A 10 -7.04 -10.81 10.83
CA PHE A 10 -6.32 -12.00 11.26
C PHE A 10 -5.31 -11.63 12.34
N GLN A 11 -5.17 -12.50 13.34
CA GLN A 11 -4.22 -12.33 14.43
C GLN A 11 -3.36 -13.59 14.55
N ILE A 12 -2.06 -13.46 14.33
CA ILE A 12 -1.07 -14.52 14.53
C ILE A 12 -0.15 -14.07 15.67
N GLY A 13 -0.43 -14.54 16.89
CA GLY A 13 0.34 -14.18 18.08
C GLY A 13 0.38 -12.65 18.29
N PRO A 14 1.58 -12.02 18.34
CA PRO A 14 1.70 -10.57 18.50
C PRO A 14 1.37 -9.75 17.24
N PHE A 15 1.21 -10.39 16.08
CA PHE A 15 0.90 -9.70 14.83
C PHE A 15 -0.61 -9.64 14.60
N SER A 16 -1.17 -8.43 14.58
CA SER A 16 -2.57 -8.16 14.25
C SER A 16 -2.66 -7.44 12.90
N LEU A 17 -3.29 -8.10 11.93
CA LEU A 17 -3.59 -7.51 10.64
C LEU A 17 -4.95 -6.82 10.70
N HIS A 18 -4.95 -5.51 10.47
CA HIS A 18 -6.17 -4.70 10.49
C HIS A 18 -6.68 -4.40 9.08
N TRP A 19 -7.98 -4.16 8.96
CA TRP A 19 -8.62 -3.78 7.69
C TRP A 19 -8.00 -2.54 7.04
N TYR A 20 -7.64 -1.53 7.84
CA TYR A 20 -7.02 -0.32 7.30
C TYR A 20 -5.67 -0.62 6.63
N GLY A 21 -4.87 -1.51 7.21
CA GLY A 21 -3.57 -1.91 6.65
C GLY A 21 -3.74 -2.67 5.35
N LEU A 22 -4.71 -3.60 5.28
CA LEU A 22 -5.03 -4.32 4.05
C LEU A 22 -5.45 -3.35 2.93
N ILE A 23 -6.36 -2.41 3.24
CA ILE A 23 -6.84 -1.41 2.27
C ILE A 23 -5.69 -0.53 1.78
N MET A 24 -4.79 -0.10 2.67
CA MET A 24 -3.62 0.69 2.31
C MET A 24 -2.71 -0.05 1.32
N VAL A 25 -2.36 -1.32 1.61
CA VAL A 25 -1.53 -2.14 0.72
C VAL A 25 -2.20 -2.30 -0.64
N VAL A 26 -3.50 -2.60 -0.68
CA VAL A 26 -4.25 -2.75 -1.92
C VAL A 26 -4.26 -1.45 -2.72
N ALA A 27 -4.48 -0.30 -2.08
CA ALA A 27 -4.47 0.99 -2.73
C ALA A 27 -3.10 1.31 -3.34
N ILE A 28 -2.01 1.10 -2.58
CA ILE A 28 -0.64 1.36 -3.03
C ILE A 28 -0.27 0.47 -4.21
N VAL A 29 -0.54 -0.83 -4.13
CA VAL A 29 -0.24 -1.79 -5.21
C VAL A 29 -1.05 -1.46 -6.47
N THR A 30 -2.34 -1.14 -6.31
CA THR A 30 -3.21 -0.79 -7.44
C THR A 30 -2.74 0.51 -8.12
N ALA A 31 -2.36 1.52 -7.34
CA ALA A 31 -1.81 2.77 -7.87
C ALA A 31 -0.49 2.53 -8.62
N ALA A 32 0.42 1.75 -8.05
CA ALA A 32 1.68 1.37 -8.69
C ALA A 32 1.45 0.64 -10.02
N TRP A 33 0.51 -0.29 -10.04
CA TRP A 33 0.17 -1.06 -11.23
C TRP A 33 -0.41 -0.18 -12.35
N ILE A 34 -1.33 0.72 -12.01
CA ILE A 34 -1.91 1.67 -12.98
C ILE A 34 -0.82 2.60 -13.52
N ALA A 35 0.01 3.17 -12.65
CA ALA A 35 1.11 4.06 -13.04
C ALA A 35 2.14 3.33 -13.92
N SER A 36 2.51 2.10 -13.56
CA SER A 36 3.43 1.26 -14.32
C SER A 36 2.90 0.96 -15.72
N ARG A 37 1.59 0.71 -15.86
CA ARG A 37 0.91 0.51 -17.15
C ARG A 37 0.85 1.79 -17.98
N TYR A 38 0.58 2.93 -17.34
CA TYR A 38 0.57 4.24 -17.99
C TYR A 38 1.95 4.60 -18.55
N VAL A 39 3.01 4.39 -17.77
CA VAL A 39 4.41 4.64 -18.18
C VAL A 39 4.84 3.69 -19.30
N ALA A 40 4.43 2.41 -19.24
CA ALA A 40 4.64 1.45 -20.33
C ALA A 40 4.04 1.95 -21.66
N TRP A 41 2.83 2.51 -21.62
CA TRP A 41 2.16 3.04 -22.81
C TRP A 41 2.87 4.25 -23.41
N HIS A 42 3.65 4.97 -22.61
CA HIS A 42 4.47 6.10 -23.07
C HIS A 42 5.89 5.67 -23.51
N GLY A 43 6.14 4.36 -23.63
CA GLY A 43 7.42 3.81 -24.08
C GLY A 43 8.53 3.89 -23.02
N GLN A 44 8.17 4.16 -21.77
CA GLN A 44 9.11 4.18 -20.66
C GLN A 44 9.10 2.85 -19.90
N GLU A 45 10.16 2.62 -19.15
CA GLU A 45 10.34 1.36 -18.44
C GLU A 45 9.43 1.29 -17.20
N SER A 46 8.53 0.31 -17.20
CA SER A 46 7.59 0.04 -16.11
C SER A 46 8.24 -0.22 -14.75
N ASN A 47 9.49 -0.70 -14.72
CA ASN A 47 10.19 -1.01 -13.47
C ASN A 47 10.55 0.25 -12.69
N THR A 48 10.79 1.37 -13.39
CA THR A 48 11.06 2.67 -12.75
C THR A 48 9.96 3.05 -11.75
N ILE A 49 8.70 2.72 -12.03
CA ILE A 49 7.58 2.99 -11.11
C ILE A 49 7.63 2.12 -9.86
N TRP A 50 8.03 0.86 -9.98
CA TRP A 50 8.20 -0.04 -8.84
C TRP A 50 9.39 0.40 -7.98
N ASP A 51 10.48 0.86 -8.59
CA ASP A 51 11.62 1.44 -7.88
C ASP A 51 11.21 2.72 -7.14
N MET A 52 10.47 3.62 -7.80
CA MET A 52 9.93 4.83 -7.19
C MET A 52 8.95 4.53 -6.06
N LEU A 53 8.16 3.46 -6.15
CA LEU A 53 7.25 3.04 -5.09
C LEU A 53 8.00 2.78 -3.78
N LEU A 54 9.14 2.09 -3.84
CA LEU A 54 9.99 1.84 -2.68
C LEU A 54 10.52 3.16 -2.10
N TRP A 55 10.95 4.09 -2.97
CA TRP A 55 11.41 5.41 -2.56
C TRP A 55 10.32 6.29 -1.94
N VAL A 56 9.05 6.12 -2.33
CA VAL A 56 7.90 6.84 -1.76
C VAL A 56 7.41 6.18 -0.46
N LEU A 57 7.48 4.86 -0.36
CA LEU A 57 7.06 4.13 0.84
C LEU A 57 7.91 4.47 2.06
N ILE A 58 9.22 4.66 1.90
CA ILE A 58 10.12 5.03 3.01
C ILE A 58 9.69 6.33 3.70
N PRO A 59 9.56 7.48 3.02
CA PRO A 59 9.10 8.72 3.64
C PRO A 59 7.63 8.65 4.07
N ALA A 60 6.78 7.87 3.39
CA ALA A 60 5.39 7.68 3.83
C ALA A 60 5.31 6.98 5.19
N LEU A 61 6.10 5.92 5.41
CA LEU A 61 6.17 5.22 6.70
C LEU A 61 6.80 6.08 7.80
N ILE A 62 7.77 6.92 7.45
CA ILE A 62 8.37 7.87 8.40
C ILE A 62 7.34 8.96 8.76
N GLY A 63 6.64 9.50 7.76
CA GLY A 63 5.62 10.52 7.94
C GLY A 63 4.44 10.05 8.79
N GLU A 64 3.98 8.81 8.58
CA GLU A 64 2.92 8.16 9.39
C GLU A 64 3.29 8.03 10.88
N ARG A 65 4.58 8.02 11.21
CA ARG A 65 5.03 7.98 12.61
C ARG A 65 5.39 9.33 13.20
N LEU A 66 5.52 10.37 12.39
CA LEU A 66 5.89 11.71 12.82
C LEU A 66 4.67 12.58 13.19
N TYR A 67 3.45 12.14 12.84
CA TYR A 67 2.17 12.78 13.13
C TYR A 67 1.11 11.73 13.43
#